data_AF-A0A7Y2XLL6-F1
#
_entry.id   AF-A0A7Y2XLL6-F1
#
_cell.length_a   1.000
_cell.length_b   1.000
_cell.length_c   1.000
_cell.angle_alpha   90.00
_cell.angle_beta   90.00
_cell.angle_gamma   90.00
#
_symmetry.space_group_name_H-M   'P 1'
#
loop_
_entity.id
_entity.type
_entity.pdbx_description
1 polymer ?
#
loop_
_entity_poly.entity_id
_entity_poly.type
_entity_poly.pdbx_seq_one_letter_code
_entity_poly.pdbx_strand_id
1 'polypeptide(L)'
;LLHTPNEISEADWEGWHKERGLYFAKSWNGAYTPLISMHDPDEAPLEGAWLVSDVGKGQHIHTSLILHHQMEKLTPGAFRIMANLLARKS
;
A
#
# COMPACT_ATOMS: atom_id res chain seq x y z
N LEU A 1 5.35 -8.29 -1.32
CA LEU A 1 4.24 -7.38 -1.69
C LEU A 1 4.63 -6.34 -2.74
N LEU A 2 5.86 -5.83 -2.75
CA LEU A 2 6.31 -4.92 -3.82
C LEU A 2 6.75 -5.63 -5.12
N HIS A 3 7.06 -6.93 -5.05
CA HIS A 3 7.70 -7.64 -6.18
C HIS A 3 6.89 -8.80 -6.76
N THR A 4 5.69 -9.09 -6.24
CA THR A 4 4.93 -10.28 -6.66
C THR A 4 3.43 -10.11 -6.43
N PRO A 5 2.59 -10.50 -7.41
CA PRO A 5 2.94 -10.96 -8.76
C PRO A 5 3.40 -9.84 -9.70
N ASN A 6 3.22 -8.58 -9.30
CA ASN A 6 3.70 -7.43 -10.06
C ASN A 6 4.86 -6.78 -9.32
N GLU A 7 5.83 -6.28 -10.10
CA GLU A 7 6.79 -5.30 -9.62
C GLU A 7 6.07 -3.94 -9.46
N ILE A 8 6.16 -3.36 -8.27
CA ILE A 8 5.59 -2.05 -7.92
C ILE A 8 6.74 -1.04 -7.89
N SER A 9 6.60 0.01 -8.69
CA SER A 9 7.59 1.05 -8.89
C SER A 9 6.95 2.44 -8.73
N GLU A 10 7.73 3.50 -8.94
CA GLU A 10 7.22 4.88 -8.94
C GLU A 10 6.09 5.08 -9.98
N ALA A 11 6.16 4.39 -11.12
CA ALA A 11 5.16 4.47 -12.19
C ALA A 11 3.76 3.98 -11.74
N ASP A 12 3.69 3.09 -10.76
CA ASP A 12 2.41 2.59 -10.23
C ASP A 12 1.65 3.64 -9.42
N TRP A 13 2.29 4.76 -9.10
CA TRP A 13 1.68 5.90 -8.40
C TRP A 13 1.24 7.03 -9.34
N GLU A 14 1.47 6.88 -10.65
CA GLU A 14 1.05 7.84 -11.67
C GLU A 14 -0.46 7.79 -11.92
N GLY A 15 -1.05 8.94 -12.22
CA GLY A 15 -2.47 9.04 -12.58
C GLY A 15 -3.44 8.73 -11.44
N TRP A 16 -2.96 8.70 -10.19
CA TRP A 16 -3.84 8.59 -9.02
C TRP A 16 -4.71 9.84 -8.90
N HIS A 17 -5.98 9.63 -8.62
CA HIS A 17 -7.00 10.66 -8.57
C HIS A 17 -7.34 11.00 -7.12
N LYS A 18 -7.17 12.28 -6.74
CA LYS A 18 -7.33 12.79 -5.36
C LYS A 18 -6.35 12.16 -4.37
N GLU A 19 -6.79 11.86 -3.15
CA GLU A 19 -5.95 11.36 -2.07
C GLU A 19 -5.37 9.97 -2.40
N ARG A 20 -4.16 9.65 -1.90
CA ARG A 20 -3.59 8.30 -2.06
C ARG A 20 -4.02 7.35 -0.96
N GLY A 21 -4.18 7.85 0.26
CA GLY A 21 -4.64 7.07 1.39
C GLY A 21 -5.43 7.95 2.35
N LEU A 22 -6.23 7.30 3.18
CA LEU A 22 -6.94 7.92 4.30
C LEU A 22 -6.69 7.09 5.54
N TYR A 23 -6.69 7.73 6.71
CA TYR A 23 -6.59 7.04 8.01
C TYR A 23 -5.37 6.13 8.13
N PHE A 24 -4.18 6.67 7.84
CA PHE A 24 -2.92 5.97 8.02
C PHE A 24 -2.80 5.48 9.47
N ALA A 25 -2.29 4.27 9.65
CA ALA A 25 -2.07 3.75 11.00
C ALA A 25 -1.14 4.71 11.77
N LYS A 26 -1.61 5.27 12.87
CA LYS A 26 -0.80 6.20 13.70
C LYS A 26 0.31 5.48 14.47
N SER A 27 0.10 4.19 14.77
CA SER A 27 1.05 3.36 15.51
C SER A 27 0.78 1.89 15.20
N TRP A 28 1.82 1.07 15.27
CA TRP A 28 1.75 -0.38 15.10
C TRP A 28 2.79 -1.07 16.00
N ASN A 29 2.63 -2.38 16.19
CA ASN A 29 3.64 -3.19 16.87
C ASN A 29 4.92 -3.27 16.03
N GLY A 30 6.11 -3.29 16.66
CA GLY A 30 7.40 -3.35 15.94
C GLY A 30 7.61 -4.55 15.02
N ALA A 31 6.77 -5.59 15.09
CA ALA A 31 6.76 -6.70 14.13
C ALA A 31 6.21 -6.32 12.74
N TYR A 32 5.59 -5.14 12.58
CA TYR A 32 5.12 -4.66 11.29
C TYR A 32 6.22 -3.89 10.55
N THR A 33 6.36 -4.20 9.28
CA THR A 33 7.22 -3.47 8.35
C THR A 33 6.36 -2.51 7.53
N PRO A 34 6.59 -1.18 7.60
CA PRO A 34 6.02 -0.24 6.65
C PRO A 34 6.67 -0.43 5.28
N LEU A 35 5.87 -0.53 4.22
CA LEU A 35 6.37 -0.79 2.87
C LEU A 35 6.55 0.47 2.02
N ILE A 36 5.85 1.54 2.38
CA ILE A 36 5.89 2.81 1.67
C ILE A 36 5.85 3.95 2.69
N SER A 37 6.46 5.07 2.30
CA SER A 37 6.22 6.37 2.89
C SER A 37 5.74 7.33 1.79
N MET A 38 4.91 8.31 2.17
CA MET A 38 4.45 9.35 1.26
C MET A 38 4.23 10.65 2.03
N HIS A 39 4.34 11.78 1.35
CA HIS A 39 4.09 13.09 1.91
C HIS A 39 3.51 13.98 0.82
N ASP A 40 2.74 14.98 1.26
CA ASP A 40 2.49 16.14 0.44
C ASP A 40 3.77 16.99 0.36
N PRO A 41 3.93 17.82 -0.68
CA PRO A 41 5.08 18.71 -0.78
C PRO A 41 5.30 19.51 0.51
N ASP A 42 6.55 19.58 0.94
CA ASP A 42 6.99 20.28 2.16
C ASP A 42 6.48 19.70 3.50
N GLU A 43 5.74 18.60 3.48
CA GLU A 43 5.35 17.86 4.69
C GLU A 43 6.30 16.72 5.04
N ALA A 44 6.28 16.31 6.31
CA ALA A 44 7.07 15.17 6.76
C ALA A 44 6.56 13.85 6.14
N PRO A 45 7.45 12.91 5.76
CA PRO A 45 7.05 11.58 5.32
C PRO A 45 6.12 10.88 6.31
N LEU A 46 4.98 10.40 5.79
CA LEU A 46 4.02 9.57 6.51
C LEU A 46 4.19 8.12 6.11
N GLU A 47 4.31 7.27 7.13
CA GLU A 47 4.22 5.82 7.02
C GLU A 47 2.84 5.34 7.50
N GLY A 48 2.60 4.03 7.44
CA GLY A 48 1.36 3.43 7.97
C GLY A 48 0.26 3.23 6.94
N ALA A 49 0.46 3.65 5.68
CA ALA A 49 -0.48 3.34 4.60
C ALA A 49 -0.44 1.89 4.14
N TRP A 50 0.71 1.23 4.26
CA TRP A 50 0.86 -0.17 3.89
C TRP A 50 1.83 -0.85 4.85
N LEU A 51 1.28 -1.65 5.77
CA LEU A 51 2.05 -2.37 6.77
C LEU A 51 1.88 -3.87 6.56
N VAL A 52 2.95 -4.63 6.78
CA VAL A 52 2.92 -6.09 6.71
C VAL A 52 3.59 -6.70 7.92
N SER A 53 3.03 -7.77 8.46
CA SER A 53 3.66 -8.58 9.50
C SER A 53 3.33 -10.05 9.30
N ASP A 54 4.28 -10.92 9.62
CA ASP A 54 4.05 -12.35 9.68
C ASP A 54 3.41 -12.70 11.04
N VAL A 55 2.26 -13.35 11.00
CA VAL A 55 1.45 -13.68 12.18
C VAL A 55 1.19 -15.18 12.19
N GLY A 56 1.95 -15.90 13.02
CA GLY A 56 1.89 -17.36 13.08
C GLY A 56 2.26 -17.99 11.73
N LYS A 57 1.30 -18.70 11.12
CA LYS A 57 1.46 -19.32 9.78
C LYS A 57 0.96 -18.44 8.64
N GLY A 58 0.46 -17.25 8.94
CA GLY A 58 -0.12 -16.34 7.97
C GLY A 58 0.60 -15.00 7.91
N GLN A 59 0.06 -14.11 7.09
CA GLN A 59 0.51 -12.74 6.97
C GLN A 59 -0.68 -11.82 7.23
N HIS A 60 -0.47 -10.79 8.05
CA HIS A 60 -1.42 -9.70 8.21
C HIS A 60 -0.93 -8.50 7.43
N ILE A 61 -1.84 -7.91 6.64
CA ILE A 61 -1.57 -6.72 5.84
C ILE A 61 -2.59 -5.66 6.22
N HIS A 62 -2.09 -4.51 6.66
CA HIS A 62 -2.90 -3.30 6.78
C HIS A 62 -2.67 -2.43 5.55
N THR A 63 -3.75 -1.97 4.92
CA THR A 63 -3.69 -0.99 3.84
C THR A 63 -4.70 0.12 4.08
N SER A 64 -4.24 1.37 4.00
CA SER A 64 -5.04 2.58 4.12
C SER A 64 -5.10 3.33 2.77
N LEU A 65 -4.53 2.74 1.71
CA LEU A 65 -4.63 3.23 0.35
C LEU A 65 -6.08 3.18 -0.13
N ILE A 66 -6.54 4.23 -0.81
CA ILE A 66 -7.93 4.29 -1.32
C ILE A 66 -8.10 3.49 -2.63
N LEU A 67 -7.65 2.24 -2.65
CA LEU A 67 -7.57 1.41 -3.86
C LEU A 67 -8.90 1.26 -4.59
N HIS A 68 -10.01 1.19 -3.86
CA HIS A 68 -11.36 1.11 -4.45
C HIS A 68 -11.66 2.31 -5.37
N HIS A 69 -11.35 3.52 -4.92
CA HIS A 69 -11.56 4.76 -5.67
C HIS A 69 -10.62 4.81 -6.88
N GLN A 70 -9.35 4.45 -6.70
CA GLN A 70 -8.38 4.45 -7.80
C GLN A 70 -8.72 3.41 -8.86
N MET A 71 -9.19 2.23 -8.45
CA MET A 71 -9.70 1.20 -9.36
C MET A 71 -10.96 1.65 -10.11
N GLU A 72 -11.89 2.37 -9.45
CA GLU A 72 -13.06 2.97 -10.12
C GLU A 72 -12.64 3.95 -11.22
N LYS A 73 -11.51 4.65 -11.04
CA LYS A 73 -10.92 5.56 -12.03
C LYS A 73 -9.97 4.88 -13.01
N LEU A 74 -9.94 3.55 -13.03
CA LEU A 74 -9.12 2.74 -13.94
C LEU A 74 -7.61 3.00 -13.82
N THR A 75 -7.13 3.43 -12.65
CA THR A 75 -5.70 3.67 -12.39
C THR A 75 -4.95 2.33 -12.36
N PRO A 76 -4.05 2.02 -13.31
CA PRO A 76 -3.46 0.69 -13.45
C PRO A 76 -2.68 0.21 -12.22
N GLY A 77 -1.93 1.09 -11.57
CA GLY A 77 -1.15 0.75 -10.38
C GLY A 77 -2.01 0.27 -9.20
N ALA A 78 -3.23 0.78 -9.06
CA ALA A 78 -4.16 0.34 -8.01
C ALA A 78 -4.58 -1.13 -8.19
N PHE A 79 -4.81 -1.57 -9.43
CA PHE A 79 -5.10 -2.98 -9.72
C PHE A 79 -3.90 -3.89 -9.45
N ARG A 80 -2.69 -3.44 -9.79
CA ARG A 80 -1.45 -4.20 -9.50
C ARG A 80 -1.22 -4.34 -8.01
N ILE A 81 -1.37 -3.27 -7.25
CA ILE A 81 -1.29 -3.30 -5.79
C ILE A 81 -2.36 -4.24 -5.21
N MET A 82 -3.62 -4.14 -5.66
CA MET A 82 -4.69 -5.04 -5.21
C MET A 82 -4.36 -6.51 -5.51
N ALA A 83 -3.83 -6.82 -6.70
CA ALA A 83 -3.40 -8.17 -7.04
C ALA A 83 -2.26 -8.66 -6.13
N ASN A 84 -1.30 -7.80 -5.80
CA ASN A 84 -0.22 -8.13 -4.86
C ASN A 84 -0.72 -8.37 -3.43
N LEU A 85 -1.75 -7.64 -2.97
CA LEU A 85 -2.37 -7.86 -1.67
C LEU A 85 -3.09 -9.21 -1.56
N LEU A 86 -3.71 -9.66 -2.66
CA LEU A 86 -4.49 -10.91 -2.71
C LEU A 86 -3.63 -12.14 -3.01
N ALA A 87 -2.40 -11.94 -3.50
CA ALA A 87 -1.51 -13.03 -3.83
C ALA A 87 -1.12 -13.82 -2.58
N ARG A 88 -1.17 -15.15 -2.70
CA ARG A 88 -0.65 -16.02 -1.65
C ARG A 88 0.85 -15.77 -1.48
N LYS A 89 1.29 -15.63 -0.23
CA LYS A 89 2.71 -15.70 0.10
C LYS A 89 3.21 -17.07 -0.33
N SER A 90 4.07 -17.10 -1.36
CA SER A 90 4.74 -18.29 -1.88
C SER A 90 5.67 -18.91 -0.85
#